data_AF-A0A9E0QZL5-F1
#
_entry.id   AF-A0A9E0QZL5-F1
#
_cell.length_a   1.000
_cell.length_b   1.000
_cell.length_c   1.000
_cell.angle_alpha   90.00
_cell.angle_beta   90.00
_cell.angle_gamma   90.00
#
_symmetry.space_group_name_H-M   'P 1'
#
loop_
_entity.id
_entity.type
_entity.pdbx_description
1 polymer ?
#
loop_
_entity_poly.entity_id
_entity_poly.type
_entity_poly.pdbx_seq_one_letter_code
_entity_poly.pdbx_strand_id
1 'polypeptide(L)' 'EGSFWANMQNSVDFFDDVVNGLIKAQVFGLVVTWVAVFQGYDSIPTSEGISQATTKTVVYSSLAILGLDFIMTALMFGDF' A
#
# COMPACT_ATOMS: atom_id res chain seq x y z
N GLU A 1 -16.38 31.61 -0.86
CA GLU A 1 -15.05 30.99 -1.07
C GLU A 1 -14.35 30.59 0.22
N GLY A 2 -14.52 31.29 1.36
CA GLY A 2 -13.94 30.88 2.65
C GLY A 2 -14.58 29.64 3.31
N SER A 3 -15.87 29.36 3.04
CA SER A 3 -16.57 28.22 3.66
C SER A 3 -16.02 26.86 3.22
N PHE A 4 -15.53 26.72 1.98
CA PHE A 4 -14.96 25.45 1.50
C PHE A 4 -13.69 25.06 2.27
N TRP A 5 -12.75 26.01 2.42
CA TRP A 5 -11.51 25.82 3.16
C TRP A 5 -11.74 25.68 4.68
N ALA A 6 -12.70 26.40 5.23
CA ALA A 6 -13.05 26.29 6.65
C ALA A 6 -13.70 24.93 7.00
N ASN A 7 -14.52 24.36 6.11
CA ASN A 7 -15.06 23.02 6.31
C ASN A 7 -13.97 21.95 6.16
N MET A 8 -13.05 22.10 5.20
CA MET A 8 -11.94 21.17 5.01
C MET A 8 -11.02 21.10 6.24
N GLN A 9 -10.68 22.25 6.84
CA GLN A 9 -9.85 22.28 8.05
C GLN A 9 -10.56 21.73 9.30
N ASN A 10 -11.89 21.83 9.36
CA ASN A 10 -12.66 21.29 10.48
C ASN A 10 -12.96 19.78 10.33
N SER A 11 -12.93 19.24 9.12
CA SER A 11 -13.22 17.82 8.85
C SER A 11 -11.97 16.96 8.70
N VAL A 12 -10.80 17.55 8.44
CA VAL A 12 -9.54 16.81 8.31
C VAL A 12 -8.74 16.97 9.59
N ASP A 13 -8.60 15.88 10.35
CA ASP A 13 -7.72 15.88 11.52
C ASP A 13 -6.30 15.44 11.10
N PHE A 14 -5.30 16.19 11.55
CA PHE A 14 -3.92 15.96 11.11
C PHE A 14 -3.37 14.62 11.62
N PHE A 15 -3.80 14.20 12.81
CA PHE A 15 -3.38 12.92 13.37
C PHE A 15 -4.15 11.75 12.77
N ASP A 16 -5.48 11.83 12.70
CA ASP A 16 -6.29 10.68 12.30
C ASP A 16 -6.38 10.48 10.78
N ASP A 17 -6.17 11.52 9.97
CA ASP A 17 -6.20 11.37 8.51
C ASP A 17 -4.80 11.33 7.89
N VAL A 18 -3.90 12.24 8.28
CA VAL A 18 -2.60 12.40 7.61
C VAL A 18 -1.58 11.36 8.09
N VAL A 19 -1.42 11.19 9.41
CA VAL A 19 -0.45 10.22 9.98
C VAL A 19 -0.85 8.80 9.62
N ASN A 20 -2.14 8.52 9.72
CA ASN A 20 -2.76 7.27 9.33
C ASN A 20 -2.53 6.94 7.83
N GLY A 21 -2.67 7.92 6.95
CA GLY A 21 -2.31 7.79 5.52
C GLY A 21 -0.81 7.52 5.30
N LEU A 22 0.07 8.19 6.05
CA LEU A 22 1.53 7.99 5.98
C LEU A 22 1.94 6.59 6.43
N ILE A 23 1.39 6.09 7.53
CA ILE A 23 1.63 4.72 8.02
C ILE A 23 1.21 3.71 6.94
N LYS A 24 0.03 3.90 6.34
CA LYS A 24 -0.47 3.03 5.27
C LYS A 24 0.49 3.01 4.06
N ALA A 25 0.97 4.18 3.62
CA ALA A 25 1.94 4.27 2.52
C ALA A 25 3.28 3.59 2.83
N GLN A 26 3.79 3.74 4.05
CA GLN A 26 5.03 3.11 4.50
C GLN A 26 4.92 1.58 4.45
N VAL A 27 3.81 1.02 4.94
CA VAL A 27 3.55 -0.43 4.94
C VAL A 27 3.43 -0.98 3.53
N PHE A 28 2.71 -0.29 2.64
CA PHE A 28 2.63 -0.69 1.23
C PHE A 28 4.01 -0.69 0.55
N GLY A 29 4.83 0.34 0.79
CA GLY A 29 6.18 0.42 0.23
C GLY A 29 7.08 -0.74 0.67
N LEU A 30 7.01 -1.12 1.95
CA LEU A 30 7.79 -2.23 2.49
C LEU A 30 7.38 -3.57 1.85
N VAL A 31 6.08 -3.83 1.76
CA VAL A 31 5.54 -5.09 1.23
C VAL A 31 5.84 -5.25 -0.26
N VAL A 32 5.65 -4.19 -1.05
CA VAL A 32 5.98 -4.21 -2.49
C VAL A 32 7.47 -4.45 -2.70
N THR A 33 8.33 -3.77 -1.93
CA THR A 33 9.78 -3.93 -2.04
C THR A 33 10.18 -5.36 -1.67
N TRP A 34 9.60 -5.91 -0.61
CA TRP A 34 9.88 -7.29 -0.20
C TRP A 34 9.49 -8.30 -1.28
N VAL A 35 8.28 -8.19 -1.83
CA VAL A 35 7.80 -9.08 -2.90
C VAL A 35 8.68 -8.95 -4.16
N ALA A 36 9.06 -7.73 -4.53
CA ALA A 36 9.92 -7.49 -5.68
C ALA A 36 11.32 -8.10 -5.54
N VAL A 37 11.94 -7.93 -4.36
CA VAL A 37 13.28 -8.49 -4.09
C VAL A 37 13.22 -10.02 -4.05
N PHE A 38 12.21 -10.59 -3.41
CA PHE A 38 12.02 -12.04 -3.35
C PHE A 38 11.86 -12.66 -4.74
N GLN A 39 10.96 -12.09 -5.56
CA GLN A 39 10.65 -12.63 -6.87
C GLN A 39 11.80 -12.43 -7.87
N GLY A 40 12.63 -11.38 -7.68
CA GLY A 40 13.88 -11.18 -8.43
C GLY A 40 14.98 -12.17 -8.03
N TYR A 41 15.14 -12.43 -6.73
CA TYR A 41 16.15 -13.37 -6.21
C TYR A 41 15.85 -14.83 -6.58
N ASP A 42 14.58 -15.25 -6.53
CA ASP A 42 14.12 -16.61 -6.87
C ASP A 42 13.95 -16.83 -8.40
N SER A 43 14.24 -15.81 -9.21
CA SER A 43 14.04 -15.91 -10.66
C SER A 43 15.03 -16.90 -11.30
N ILE A 44 14.53 -17.70 -12.24
CA ILE A 44 15.37 -18.56 -13.07
C ILE A 44 16.22 -17.65 -13.96
N PRO A 45 17.55 -17.87 -14.07
CA PRO A 45 18.46 -17.02 -14.85
C PRO A 45 18.32 -17.27 -16.37
N THR A 46 17.10 -17.08 -16.89
CA THR A 46 16.75 -17.12 -18.31
C THR A 46 15.89 -15.90 -18.64
N SER A 47 15.96 -15.41 -19.88
CA SER A 47 15.18 -14.23 -20.29
C SER A 47 13.67 -14.42 -20.12
N GLU A 48 13.17 -15.64 -20.37
CA GLU A 48 11.76 -15.98 -20.15
C GLU A 48 11.42 -16.03 -18.65
N GLY A 49 12.32 -16.57 -17.81
CA GLY A 49 12.16 -16.62 -16.36
C GLY A 49 12.05 -15.24 -15.71
N ILE A 50 12.86 -14.27 -16.18
CA ILE A 50 12.81 -12.87 -15.72
C ILE A 50 11.48 -12.20 -16.08
N SER A 51 10.99 -12.43 -17.31
CA SER A 51 9.69 -11.90 -17.75
C SER A 51 8.54 -12.46 -16.89
N GLN A 52 8.52 -13.78 -16.66
CA GLN A 52 7.52 -14.42 -15.81
C GLN A 52 7.60 -13.94 -14.36
N ALA A 53 8.81 -13.78 -13.81
CA ALA A 53 9.03 -13.26 -12.47
C ALA A 53 8.44 -11.84 -12.32
N THR A 54 8.65 -10.97 -13.31
CA THR A 54 8.10 -9.60 -13.29
C THR A 54 6.57 -9.60 -13.28
N THR A 55 5.91 -10.46 -14.07
CA THR A 55 4.45 -10.60 -14.05
C THR A 55 3.95 -11.11 -12.69
N LYS A 56 4.61 -12.12 -12.12
CA LYS A 56 4.29 -12.65 -10.79
C LYS A 56 4.42 -11.57 -9.71
N THR A 57 5.49 -10.77 -9.74
CA THR A 57 5.70 -9.66 -8.80
C THR A 57 4.50 -8.71 -8.77
N VAL A 58 4.00 -8.31 -9.94
CA VAL A 58 2.86 -7.36 -10.03
C VAL A 58 1.57 -7.97 -9.48
N VAL A 59 1.30 -9.23 -9.81
CA VAL A 59 0.10 -9.94 -9.33
C VAL A 59 0.15 -10.13 -7.82
N TYR A 60 1.26 -10.61 -7.27
CA TYR A 60 1.40 -10.82 -5.83
C TYR A 60 1.40 -9.50 -5.06
N SER A 61 2.08 -8.47 -5.58
CA SER A 61 2.10 -7.16 -4.93
C SER A 61 0.71 -6.52 -4.90
N SER A 62 -0.05 -6.59 -6.00
CA SER A 62 -1.41 -6.03 -6.06
C SER A 62 -2.39 -6.75 -5.13
N LEU A 63 -2.36 -8.08 -5.08
CA LEU A 63 -3.17 -8.86 -4.13
C LEU A 63 -2.80 -8.55 -2.67
N ALA A 64 -1.50 -8.45 -2.37
CA ALA A 64 -1.01 -8.13 -1.03
C ALA A 64 -1.44 -6.72 -0.60
N ILE A 65 -1.33 -5.71 -1.48
CA ILE A 65 -1.78 -4.35 -1.19
C ILE A 65 -3.28 -4.33 -0.91
N LEU A 66 -4.11 -4.99 -1.73
CA LEU A 66 -5.56 -5.03 -1.53
C LEU A 66 -5.95 -5.69 -0.20
N GLY A 67 -5.31 -6.81 0.14
CA GLY A 67 -5.55 -7.48 1.43
C GLY A 67 -5.11 -6.64 2.62
N LEU A 68 -3.93 -6.01 2.55
CA LEU A 68 -3.42 -5.12 3.60
C LEU A 68 -4.24 -3.84 3.74
N ASP A 69 -4.75 -3.31 2.63
CA ASP A 69 -5.61 -2.13 2.64
C ASP A 69 -6.91 -2.40 3.41
N PHE A 70 -7.52 -3.57 3.18
CA PHE A 70 -8.69 -4.01 3.95
C PHE A 70 -8.39 -4.13 5.44
N ILE A 71 -7.29 -4.81 5.80
CA ILE A 71 -6.89 -5.00 7.22
C ILE A 71 -6.58 -3.66 7.88
N MET A 72 -5.80 -2.78 7.24
CA MET A 72 -5.46 -1.47 7.82
C MET A 72 -6.68 -0.59 7.96
N THR A 73 -7.55 -0.54 6.94
CA THR A 73 -8.78 0.26 7.02
C THR A 73 -9.68 -0.25 8.16
N ALA A 74 -9.80 -1.57 8.32
CA ALA A 74 -10.52 -2.17 9.44
C ALA A 74 -9.87 -1.86 10.80
N LEU A 75 -8.55 -1.73 10.91
CA LEU A 75 -7.88 -1.36 12.16
C LEU A 75 -7.97 0.15 12.47
N MET A 76 -8.01 1.00 11.44
CA MET A 76 -8.01 2.46 11.59
C MET A 76 -9.41 3.03 11.81
N PHE A 77 -10.44 2.39 11.23
CA PHE A 77 -11.85 2.83 11.32
C PHE A 77 -12.77 1.79 11.97
N GLY A 78 -12.26 0.60 12.30
CA GLY A 78 -13.02 -0.39 13.05
C GLY A 78 -12.99 -0.03 14.52
N ASP A 79 -14.05 0.65 14.96
CA ASP A 79 -14.46 0.65 16.36
C ASP A 79 -14.73 -0.81 16.80
N PHE A 80 -14.05 -1.24 17.85
CA PHE A 80 -14.53 -2.31 18.73
C PHE A 80 -15.28 -1.69 19.91
#